data_AF-A0A3C0R1T7-F1
#
_entry.id   AF-A0A3C0R1T7-F1
#
_cell.length_a   1.000
_cell.length_b   1.000
_cell.length_c   1.000
_cell.angle_alpha   90.00
_cell.angle_beta   90.00
_cell.angle_gamma   90.00
#
_symmetry.space_group_name_H-M   'P 1'
#
loop_
_entity.id
_entity.type
_entity.pdbx_description
1 polymer ?
#
loop_
_entity_poly.entity_id
_entity_poly.type
_entity_poly.pdbx_seq_one_letter_code
_entity_poly.pdbx_strand_id
1 'polypeptide(L)'
;MDGTISLGIYDTNQRIVRVLHREARVDNFTIDADSLNTRWDGKNDAGEDLPAEKYHAGGYLVGRLKVERVGQAATIPADSEAPGKVRVKLMPNPLTNDANAIVDLSVGFDEDGSYLKTMDGLPLCTVSETQNLVRALITKNSEKSVDVWQDDGAVVEQFRVWNVDQMMAFDCGDFELK
;
A
#
# COMPACT_ATOMS: atom_id res chain seq x y z
N MET A 1 -12.57 -8.51 9.60
CA MET A 1 -11.56 -8.97 8.64
C MET A 1 -10.23 -8.91 9.35
N ASP A 2 -9.46 -10.00 9.34
CA ASP A 2 -8.13 -10.02 9.96
C ASP A 2 -7.09 -9.58 8.92
N GLY A 3 -6.13 -8.75 9.34
CA GLY A 3 -5.18 -8.15 8.42
C GLY A 3 -4.21 -7.20 9.10
N THR A 4 -3.48 -6.45 8.28
CA THR A 4 -2.65 -5.32 8.68
C THR A 4 -3.29 -4.00 8.27
N ILE A 5 -2.88 -2.92 8.89
CA ILE A 5 -3.37 -1.57 8.65
C ILE A 5 -2.24 -0.75 8.04
N SER A 6 -2.48 -0.19 6.87
CA SER A 6 -1.65 0.87 6.30
C SER A 6 -2.40 2.19 6.37
N LEU A 7 -1.77 3.21 6.94
CA LEU A 7 -2.39 4.51 7.21
C LEU A 7 -1.45 5.63 6.79
N GLY A 8 -1.96 6.54 5.96
CA GLY A 8 -1.26 7.73 5.50
C GLY A 8 -1.88 9.01 6.04
N ILE A 9 -1.04 10.05 6.12
CA ILE A 9 -1.48 11.44 6.25
C ILE A 9 -1.29 12.13 4.92
N TYR A 10 -2.29 12.91 4.50
CA TYR A 10 -2.38 13.52 3.19
C TYR A 10 -2.53 15.05 3.31
N ASP A 11 -1.86 15.78 2.42
CA ASP A 11 -2.09 17.21 2.26
C ASP A 11 -3.43 17.48 1.55
N THR A 12 -3.79 18.77 1.44
CA THR A 12 -5.02 19.21 0.74
C THR A 12 -5.05 18.86 -0.76
N ASN A 13 -3.92 18.46 -1.35
CA ASN A 13 -3.81 18.01 -2.74
C ASN A 13 -3.86 16.47 -2.85
N GLN A 14 -4.25 15.75 -1.78
CA GLN A 14 -4.26 14.29 -1.71
C GLN A 14 -2.88 13.65 -1.93
N ARG A 15 -1.79 14.36 -1.63
CA ARG A 15 -0.44 13.79 -1.66
C ARG A 15 -0.10 13.27 -0.27
N ILE A 16 0.41 12.05 -0.20
CA ILE A 16 0.90 11.51 1.06
C ILE A 16 2.09 12.35 1.55
N VAL A 17 2.03 12.80 2.79
CA VAL A 17 3.09 13.56 3.46
C VAL A 17 3.77 12.76 4.57
N ARG A 18 3.09 11.70 5.04
CA ARG A 18 3.59 10.77 6.05
C ARG A 18 2.97 9.40 5.84
N VAL A 19 3.79 8.36 5.83
CA VAL A 19 3.33 7.00 6.09
C VAL A 19 3.30 6.82 7.61
N LEU A 20 2.10 6.90 8.20
CA LEU A 20 1.95 6.81 9.65
C LEU A 20 2.06 5.36 10.14
N HIS A 21 1.49 4.42 9.37
CA HIS A 21 1.63 2.98 9.59
C HIS A 21 1.83 2.26 8.25
N ARG A 22 2.82 1.37 8.20
CA ARG A 22 3.05 0.40 7.12
C ARG A 22 2.84 -0.99 7.68
N GLU A 23 1.85 -1.72 7.16
CA GLU A 23 1.57 -3.11 7.54
C GLU A 23 1.43 -3.33 9.07
N ALA A 24 0.87 -2.34 9.77
CA ALA A 24 0.76 -2.39 11.22
C ALA A 24 -0.29 -3.41 11.67
N ARG A 25 -0.01 -4.11 12.77
CA ARG A 25 -0.98 -4.96 13.44
C ARG A 25 -1.85 -4.14 14.39
N VAL A 26 -2.98 -4.70 14.81
CA VAL A 26 -3.93 -4.02 15.71
C VAL A 26 -3.30 -3.63 17.05
N ASP A 27 -2.33 -4.42 17.55
CA ASP A 27 -1.57 -4.14 18.77
C ASP A 27 -0.57 -2.98 18.65
N ASN A 28 -0.34 -2.45 17.44
CA ASN A 28 0.40 -1.21 17.23
C ASN A 28 -0.45 0.05 17.53
N PHE A 29 -1.73 -0.13 17.85
CA PHE A 29 -2.68 0.95 18.15
C PHE A 29 -3.09 0.90 19.63
N THR A 30 -3.47 2.06 20.17
CA THR A 30 -4.16 2.11 21.46
C THR A 30 -5.62 1.70 21.25
N ILE A 31 -6.01 0.59 21.88
CA ILE A 31 -7.36 0.05 21.82
C ILE A 31 -8.21 0.71 22.91
N ASP A 32 -9.27 1.39 22.51
CA ASP A 32 -10.34 1.88 23.40
C ASP A 32 -11.62 1.05 23.19
N ALA A 33 -12.71 1.38 23.91
CA ALA A 33 -13.94 0.59 23.93
C ALA A 33 -14.50 0.27 22.53
N ASP A 34 -14.46 1.24 21.61
CA ASP A 34 -15.03 1.14 20.26
C ASP A 34 -14.09 1.69 19.17
N SER A 35 -12.79 1.87 19.45
CA SER A 35 -11.85 2.49 18.51
C SER A 35 -10.42 1.99 18.62
N LEU A 36 -9.68 2.14 17.51
CA LEU A 36 -8.23 2.06 17.45
C LEU A 36 -7.69 3.47 17.29
N ASN A 37 -6.72 3.84 18.12
CA ASN A 37 -6.16 5.19 18.14
C ASN A 37 -4.66 5.16 17.85
N THR A 38 -4.20 6.16 17.11
CA THR A 38 -2.78 6.45 16.91
C THR A 38 -2.56 7.96 16.93
N ARG A 39 -1.30 8.40 16.93
CA ARG A 39 -0.93 9.81 16.97
C ARG A 39 0.08 10.12 15.89
N TRP A 40 -0.10 11.26 15.25
CA TRP A 40 0.87 11.86 14.37
C TRP A 40 1.54 13.04 15.10
N ASP A 41 2.84 13.21 14.89
CA ASP A 41 3.69 14.23 15.52
C ASP A 41 3.75 15.55 14.72
N GLY A 42 3.05 15.63 13.59
CA GLY A 42 3.05 16.80 12.71
C GLY A 42 4.25 16.84 11.76
N LYS A 43 5.02 15.75 11.64
CA LYS A 43 6.23 15.68 10.81
C LYS A 43 6.05 14.83 9.57
N ASN A 44 6.81 15.10 8.51
CA ASN A 44 6.89 14.21 7.35
C ASN A 44 7.79 12.98 7.63
N ASP A 45 7.94 12.08 6.65
CA ASP A 45 8.81 10.88 6.79
C ASP A 45 10.30 11.23 6.98
N ALA A 46 10.75 12.44 6.59
CA ALA A 46 12.10 12.95 6.83
C ALA A 46 12.29 13.55 8.25
N GLY A 47 11.24 13.63 9.06
CA GLY A 47 11.25 14.22 10.40
C GLY A 47 11.13 15.75 10.44
N GLU A 48 10.84 16.37 9.30
CA GLU A 48 10.64 17.82 9.20
C GLU A 48 9.24 18.21 9.63
N ASP A 49 9.10 19.33 10.34
CA ASP A 49 7.80 19.89 10.72
C ASP A 49 7.00 20.32 9.48
N LEU A 50 5.73 19.94 9.43
CA LEU A 50 4.82 20.38 8.39
C LEU A 50 4.06 21.66 8.80
N PRO A 51 3.58 22.45 7.82
CA PRO A 51 2.82 23.67 8.09
C PRO A 51 1.56 23.46 8.93
N ALA A 52 1.16 24.49 9.68
CA ALA A 52 -0.12 24.53 10.38
C ALA A 52 -1.28 24.74 9.39
N GLU A 53 -1.75 23.65 8.80
CA GLU A 53 -2.83 23.63 7.83
C GLU A 53 -3.73 22.39 8.01
N LYS A 54 -4.69 22.23 7.09
CA LYS A 54 -5.60 21.09 7.06
C LYS A 54 -4.93 19.87 6.42
N TYR A 55 -5.07 18.73 7.07
CA TYR A 55 -4.63 17.41 6.60
C TYR A 55 -5.79 16.42 6.63
N HIS A 56 -5.61 15.31 5.94
CA HIS A 56 -6.53 14.18 5.90
C HIS A 56 -5.83 12.90 6.33
N ALA A 57 -6.51 12.04 7.08
CA ALA A 57 -6.00 10.70 7.43
C ALA A 57 -6.88 9.63 6.78
N GLY A 58 -6.24 8.68 6.11
CA GLY A 58 -6.95 7.60 5.42
C GLY A 58 -6.03 6.42 5.15
N GLY A 59 -6.62 5.26 4.88
CA GLY A 59 -5.83 4.05 4.73
C GLY A 59 -6.60 2.83 4.27
N TYR A 60 -5.95 1.69 4.42
CA TYR A 60 -6.46 0.39 4.01
C TYR A 60 -6.26 -0.64 5.11
N LEU A 61 -7.32 -1.38 5.41
CA LEU A 61 -7.20 -2.68 6.06
C LEU A 61 -6.84 -3.68 4.98
N VAL A 62 -5.63 -4.22 5.05
CA VAL A 62 -5.09 -5.19 4.10
C VAL A 62 -5.28 -6.58 4.71
N GLY A 63 -6.15 -7.39 4.11
CA GLY A 63 -6.37 -8.76 4.54
C GLY A 63 -5.15 -9.66 4.32
N ARG A 64 -5.31 -10.96 4.53
CA ARG A 64 -4.23 -11.94 4.33
C ARG A 64 -3.93 -12.15 2.85
N LEU A 65 -3.04 -11.32 2.31
CA LEU A 65 -2.47 -11.52 0.99
C LEU A 65 -1.50 -12.72 1.03
N LYS A 66 -1.54 -13.56 0.01
CA LYS A 66 -0.56 -14.65 -0.13
C LYS A 66 0.47 -14.23 -1.17
N VAL A 67 1.70 -14.04 -0.74
CA VAL A 67 2.84 -13.77 -1.64
C VAL A 67 3.59 -15.08 -1.88
N GLU A 68 3.83 -15.39 -3.15
CA GLU A 68 4.50 -16.62 -3.58
C GLU A 68 5.55 -16.31 -4.64
N ARG A 69 6.81 -16.71 -4.40
CA ARG A 69 7.86 -16.66 -5.42
C ARG A 69 7.54 -17.69 -6.50
N VAL A 70 7.29 -17.22 -7.72
CA VAL A 70 7.02 -18.08 -8.88
C VAL A 70 8.33 -18.65 -9.44
N GLY A 71 9.37 -17.81 -9.48
CA GLY A 71 10.71 -18.24 -9.90
C GLY A 71 11.49 -17.14 -10.62
N GLN A 72 12.61 -17.54 -11.23
CA GLN A 72 13.42 -16.68 -12.07
C GLN A 72 12.84 -16.59 -13.48
N ALA A 73 12.92 -15.41 -14.09
CA ALA A 73 12.53 -15.14 -15.47
C ALA A 73 13.71 -14.63 -16.29
N ALA A 74 13.60 -14.72 -17.62
CA ALA A 74 14.63 -14.22 -18.53
C ALA A 74 14.57 -12.69 -18.71
N THR A 75 13.39 -12.08 -18.59
CA THR A 75 13.17 -10.63 -18.71
C THR A 75 11.90 -10.23 -17.97
N ILE A 76 11.83 -8.95 -17.58
CA ILE A 76 10.57 -8.30 -17.21
C ILE A 76 9.69 -8.18 -18.48
N PRO A 77 8.37 -8.40 -18.41
CA PRO A 77 7.46 -8.19 -19.53
C PRO A 77 7.57 -6.78 -20.12
N ALA A 78 7.67 -6.69 -21.46
CA ALA A 78 7.94 -5.44 -22.16
C ALA A 78 6.75 -4.47 -22.20
N ASP A 79 5.52 -4.96 -22.18
CA ASP A 79 4.31 -4.13 -22.27
C ASP A 79 3.13 -4.78 -21.54
N SER A 80 2.57 -4.04 -20.57
CA SER A 80 1.19 -4.16 -20.16
C SER A 80 0.48 -2.90 -20.66
N GLU A 81 -0.76 -3.00 -21.15
CA GLU A 81 -1.54 -1.84 -21.67
C GLU A 81 -1.64 -0.66 -20.68
N ALA A 82 -1.31 -0.87 -19.40
CA ALA A 82 -1.01 0.17 -18.42
C ALA A 82 0.29 -0.16 -17.67
N PRO A 83 1.48 0.31 -18.12
CA PRO A 83 2.72 0.00 -17.43
C PRO A 83 2.70 0.59 -16.02
N GLY A 84 2.94 -0.27 -15.03
CA GLY A 84 3.19 0.16 -13.65
C GLY A 84 1.95 0.32 -12.77
N LYS A 85 0.73 0.03 -13.24
CA LYS A 85 -0.44 -0.01 -12.35
C LYS A 85 -1.49 -1.08 -12.70
N VAL A 86 -2.15 -1.61 -11.67
CA VAL A 86 -3.26 -2.56 -11.79
C VAL A 86 -4.46 -2.08 -10.99
N ARG A 87 -5.62 -2.01 -11.65
CA ARG A 87 -6.89 -1.62 -11.02
C ARG A 87 -7.52 -2.82 -10.29
N VAL A 88 -7.81 -2.64 -9.01
CA VAL A 88 -8.40 -3.67 -8.14
C VAL A 88 -9.66 -3.13 -7.48
N LYS A 89 -10.70 -3.96 -7.49
CA LYS A 89 -11.95 -3.71 -6.79
C LYS A 89 -11.85 -4.27 -5.37
N LEU A 90 -12.07 -3.43 -4.38
CA LEU A 90 -11.91 -3.76 -2.97
C LEU A 90 -13.19 -4.30 -2.34
N MET A 91 -13.05 -4.82 -1.12
CA MET A 91 -14.19 -5.14 -0.28
C MET A 91 -14.91 -3.85 0.16
N PRO A 92 -16.26 -3.88 0.25
CA PRO A 92 -17.01 -2.76 0.79
C PRO A 92 -16.59 -2.49 2.24
N ASN A 93 -16.46 -1.21 2.58
CA ASN A 93 -16.38 -0.82 3.97
C ASN A 93 -17.81 -0.66 4.52
N PRO A 94 -18.24 -1.50 5.49
CA PRO A 94 -19.62 -1.47 6.01
C PRO A 94 -19.96 -0.18 6.77
N LEU A 95 -18.95 0.64 7.11
CA LEU A 95 -19.12 1.95 7.74
C LEU A 95 -19.38 3.05 6.71
N THR A 96 -19.25 2.76 5.42
CA THR A 96 -19.43 3.71 4.31
C THR A 96 -20.48 3.19 3.34
N ASN A 97 -21.13 4.09 2.62
CA ASN A 97 -22.03 3.72 1.52
C ASN A 97 -21.30 3.39 0.21
N ASP A 98 -19.96 3.39 0.20
CA ASP A 98 -19.19 3.03 -0.98
C ASP A 98 -19.12 1.50 -1.10
N ALA A 99 -20.07 0.98 -1.88
CA ALA A 99 -20.26 -0.44 -2.01
C ALA A 99 -19.04 -1.16 -2.62
N ASN A 100 -18.12 -0.47 -3.30
CA ASN A 100 -16.97 -1.11 -3.94
C ASN A 100 -15.85 -0.12 -4.33
N ALA A 101 -15.09 0.36 -3.36
CA ALA A 101 -13.93 1.21 -3.63
C ALA A 101 -12.99 0.55 -4.65
N ILE A 102 -12.51 1.33 -5.62
CA ILE A 102 -11.54 0.90 -6.62
C ILE A 102 -10.21 1.57 -6.30
N VAL A 103 -9.13 0.77 -6.26
CA VAL A 103 -7.77 1.27 -6.07
C VAL A 103 -6.90 0.91 -7.27
N ASP A 104 -6.08 1.85 -7.72
CA ASP A 104 -4.99 1.56 -8.65
C ASP A 104 -3.75 1.20 -7.81
N LEU A 105 -3.29 -0.04 -7.92
CA LEU A 105 -2.09 -0.57 -7.26
C LEU A 105 -0.87 -0.39 -8.16
N SER A 106 0.28 -0.09 -7.56
CA SER A 106 1.60 -0.11 -8.20
C SER A 106 2.60 -0.88 -7.33
N VAL A 107 3.83 -1.05 -7.81
CA VAL A 107 4.93 -1.62 -7.01
C VAL A 107 5.94 -0.52 -6.69
N GLY A 108 6.37 -0.46 -5.43
CA GLY A 108 7.52 0.31 -4.99
C GLY A 108 8.66 -0.64 -4.60
N PHE A 109 9.87 -0.11 -4.55
CA PHE A 109 10.98 -0.77 -3.89
C PHE A 109 11.87 0.26 -3.21
N ASP A 110 12.52 -0.17 -2.13
CA ASP A 110 13.48 0.58 -1.33
C ASP A 110 14.65 -0.34 -0.95
N GLU A 111 15.46 0.06 0.04
CA GLU A 111 16.59 -0.73 0.51
C GLU A 111 16.18 -2.05 1.19
N ASP A 112 14.95 -2.12 1.71
CA ASP A 112 14.41 -3.30 2.40
C ASP A 112 13.75 -4.30 1.43
N GLY A 113 13.45 -3.87 0.20
CA GLY A 113 12.99 -4.73 -0.89
C GLY A 113 11.79 -4.16 -1.63
N SER A 114 10.91 -5.02 -2.15
CA SER A 114 9.76 -4.61 -2.95
C SER A 114 8.43 -4.76 -2.20
N TYR A 115 7.48 -3.88 -2.53
CA TYR A 115 6.17 -3.84 -1.87
C TYR A 115 5.08 -3.35 -2.82
N LEU A 116 3.85 -3.84 -2.62
CA LEU A 116 2.66 -3.26 -3.22
C LEU A 116 2.34 -1.93 -2.54
N LYS A 117 1.94 -0.95 -3.34
CA LYS A 117 1.50 0.36 -2.87
C LYS A 117 0.35 0.90 -3.69
N THR A 118 -0.38 1.85 -3.16
CA THR A 118 -1.31 2.69 -3.92
C THR A 118 -0.56 3.63 -4.87
N MET A 119 -1.26 4.22 -5.83
CA MET A 119 -0.68 5.20 -6.76
C MET A 119 -0.16 6.47 -6.07
N ASP A 120 -0.74 6.87 -4.94
CA ASP A 120 -0.30 8.03 -4.15
C ASP A 120 0.94 7.74 -3.28
N GLY A 121 1.35 6.46 -3.17
CA GLY A 121 2.59 6.07 -2.52
C GLY A 121 2.44 5.27 -1.22
N LEU A 122 1.23 5.10 -0.68
CA LEU A 122 1.02 4.38 0.58
C LEU A 122 1.39 2.88 0.44
N PRO A 123 2.39 2.37 1.19
CA PRO A 123 2.75 0.95 1.18
C PRO A 123 1.66 0.07 1.79
N LEU A 124 1.32 -1.04 1.14
CA LEU A 124 0.21 -1.93 1.53
C LEU A 124 0.67 -3.32 1.97
N CYS A 125 1.65 -3.90 1.26
CA CYS A 125 2.11 -5.25 1.53
C CYS A 125 3.51 -5.49 0.98
N THR A 126 4.41 -6.00 1.80
CA THR A 126 5.76 -6.40 1.38
C THR A 126 5.67 -7.64 0.48
N VAL A 127 6.35 -7.58 -0.67
CA VAL A 127 6.38 -8.67 -1.66
C VAL A 127 7.67 -9.47 -1.52
N SER A 128 8.79 -8.80 -1.30
CA SER A 128 10.10 -9.45 -1.21
C SER A 128 11.06 -8.60 -0.40
N GLU A 129 11.97 -9.25 0.32
CA GLU A 129 13.09 -8.62 1.04
C GLU A 129 14.38 -8.59 0.19
N THR A 130 14.28 -8.83 -1.13
CA THR A 130 15.44 -8.78 -2.04
C THR A 130 15.99 -7.36 -2.10
N GLN A 131 17.27 -7.21 -1.76
CA GLN A 131 17.98 -5.93 -1.76
C GLN A 131 18.54 -5.56 -3.14
N ASN A 132 18.99 -4.31 -3.29
CA ASN A 132 19.63 -3.78 -4.50
C ASN A 132 18.76 -3.87 -5.76
N LEU A 133 17.44 -3.83 -5.59
CA LEU A 133 16.52 -3.76 -6.72
C LEU A 133 16.79 -2.48 -7.52
N VAL A 134 16.88 -2.64 -8.83
CA VAL A 134 17.01 -1.52 -9.78
C VAL A 134 15.71 -1.24 -10.49
N ARG A 135 14.79 -2.21 -10.51
CA ARG A 135 13.50 -2.10 -11.18
C ARG A 135 12.48 -3.06 -10.58
N ALA A 136 11.22 -2.62 -10.53
CA ALA A 136 10.08 -3.48 -10.31
C ALA A 136 8.91 -3.10 -11.25
N LEU A 137 8.08 -4.07 -11.61
CA LEU A 137 6.88 -3.91 -12.43
C LEU A 137 5.74 -4.75 -11.86
N ILE A 138 4.53 -4.20 -11.91
CA ILE A 138 3.30 -4.93 -11.60
C ILE A 138 2.54 -5.24 -12.90
N THR A 139 1.96 -6.43 -12.98
CA THR A 139 1.07 -6.85 -14.07
C THR A 139 -0.16 -7.54 -13.50
N LYS A 140 -1.33 -7.33 -14.13
CA LYS A 140 -2.56 -8.01 -13.73
C LYS A 140 -2.44 -9.49 -14.08
N ASN A 141 -2.69 -10.36 -13.10
CA ASN A 141 -2.77 -11.81 -13.32
C ASN A 141 -4.22 -12.28 -13.38
N SER A 142 -5.06 -11.79 -12.46
CA SER A 142 -6.51 -11.99 -12.45
C SER A 142 -7.21 -10.82 -11.74
N GLU A 143 -8.51 -10.90 -11.49
CA GLU A 143 -9.21 -9.93 -10.63
C GLU A 143 -8.74 -9.97 -9.17
N LYS A 144 -8.16 -11.09 -8.73
CA LYS A 144 -7.76 -11.34 -7.34
C LYS A 144 -6.26 -11.55 -7.17
N SER A 145 -5.48 -11.41 -8.23
CA SER A 145 -4.05 -11.61 -8.19
C SER A 145 -3.31 -10.67 -9.13
N VAL A 146 -2.11 -10.31 -8.70
CA VAL A 146 -1.13 -9.57 -9.51
C VAL A 146 0.18 -10.33 -9.53
N ASP A 147 0.91 -10.20 -10.62
CA ASP A 147 2.30 -10.64 -10.71
C ASP A 147 3.20 -9.41 -10.54
N VAL A 148 4.20 -9.54 -9.67
CA VAL A 148 5.26 -8.55 -9.44
C VAL A 148 6.55 -9.12 -10.01
N TRP A 149 7.17 -8.36 -10.89
CA TRP A 149 8.45 -8.66 -11.50
C TRP A 149 9.48 -7.71 -10.92
N GLN A 150 10.60 -8.22 -10.43
CA GLN A 150 11.68 -7.42 -9.87
C GLN A 150 13.02 -7.82 -10.47
N ASP A 151 13.94 -6.86 -10.56
CA ASP A 151 15.26 -7.02 -11.15
C ASP A 151 16.29 -6.32 -10.25
N ASP A 152 17.34 -7.05 -9.87
CA ASP A 152 18.48 -6.58 -9.07
C ASP A 152 19.71 -6.23 -9.93
N GLY A 153 19.58 -6.28 -11.25
CA GLY A 153 20.65 -6.07 -12.23
C GLY A 153 21.38 -7.36 -12.63
N ALA A 154 21.13 -8.47 -11.95
CA ALA A 154 21.69 -9.78 -12.27
C ALA A 154 20.60 -10.80 -12.64
N VAL A 155 19.47 -10.77 -11.92
CA VAL A 155 18.40 -11.74 -12.01
C VAL A 155 17.05 -11.05 -12.00
N VAL A 156 16.16 -11.49 -12.90
CA VAL A 156 14.74 -11.13 -12.86
C VAL A 156 13.98 -12.21 -12.10
N GLU A 157 13.22 -11.81 -11.09
CA GLU A 157 12.34 -12.69 -10.32
C GLU A 157 10.88 -12.32 -10.51
N GLN A 158 10.02 -13.33 -10.47
CA GLN A 158 8.57 -13.18 -10.48
C GLN A 158 7.99 -13.65 -9.13
N PHE A 159 7.14 -12.80 -8.58
CA PHE A 159 6.29 -13.08 -7.43
C PHE A 159 4.83 -12.98 -7.86
N ARG A 160 3.97 -13.79 -7.25
CA ARG A 160 2.52 -13.67 -7.37
C ARG A 160 1.95 -13.28 -6.02
N VAL A 161 1.15 -12.22 -6.03
CA VAL A 161 0.38 -11.78 -4.86
C VAL A 161 -1.08 -12.10 -5.10
N TRP A 162 -1.63 -12.99 -4.27
CA TRP A 162 -3.02 -13.40 -4.30
C TRP A 162 -3.87 -12.65 -3.28
N ASN A 163 -5.18 -12.67 -3.49
CA ASN A 163 -6.21 -12.07 -2.65
C ASN A 163 -6.11 -10.55 -2.58
N VAL A 164 -5.62 -9.88 -3.64
CA VAL A 164 -5.51 -8.41 -3.63
C VAL A 164 -6.86 -7.69 -3.54
N ASP A 165 -7.97 -8.38 -3.82
CA ASP A 165 -9.33 -7.90 -3.59
C ASP A 165 -9.71 -7.89 -2.10
N GLN A 166 -8.99 -8.61 -1.25
CA GLN A 166 -9.18 -8.68 0.20
C GLN A 166 -8.52 -7.47 0.90
N MET A 167 -8.80 -6.27 0.43
CA MET A 167 -8.49 -5.03 1.14
C MET A 167 -9.74 -4.19 1.26
N MET A 168 -9.77 -3.28 2.24
CA MET A 168 -10.90 -2.40 2.50
C MET A 168 -10.37 -1.01 2.81
N ALA A 169 -10.78 -0.01 2.03
CA ALA A 169 -10.43 1.37 2.28
C ALA A 169 -11.19 1.90 3.51
N PHE A 170 -10.56 2.75 4.30
CA PHE A 170 -11.20 3.49 5.38
C PHE A 170 -10.72 4.94 5.40
N ASP A 171 -11.59 5.79 5.93
CA ASP A 171 -11.40 7.24 6.03
C ASP A 171 -11.43 7.60 7.52
N CYS A 172 -10.39 8.28 8.01
CA CYS A 172 -10.29 8.79 9.38
C CYS A 172 -10.66 10.28 9.50
N GLY A 173 -10.98 10.91 8.37
CA GLY A 173 -11.44 12.29 8.28
C GLY A 173 -10.31 13.32 8.21
N ASP A 174 -10.75 14.57 8.22
CA ASP A 174 -9.89 15.74 8.17
C ASP A 174 -9.57 16.28 9.57
N PHE A 175 -8.40 16.90 9.70
CA PHE A 175 -7.98 17.60 10.92
C PHE A 175 -7.03 18.75 10.59
N GLU A 176 -6.86 19.70 11.51
CA GLU A 176 -5.95 20.84 11.36
C GLU A 176 -4.77 20.69 12.30
N LEU A 177 -3.55 20.86 11.77
CA LEU A 177 -2.33 20.98 12.57
C LEU A 177 -2.28 22.41 13.14
N LYS A 178 -2.08 22.53 14.45
CA LYS A 178 -2.08 23.80 15.18
C LYS A 178 -0.68 24.28 15.51
#